data_AF-A0A8J3C2M3-F1
#
_entry.id   AF-A0A8J3C2M3-F1
#
_cell.length_a   1.000
_cell.length_b   1.000
_cell.length_c   1.000
_cell.angle_alpha   90.00
_cell.angle_beta   90.00
_cell.angle_gamma   90.00
#
_symmetry.space_group_name_H-M   'P 1'
#
loop_
_entity.id
_entity.type
_entity.pdbx_description
1 polymer ?
#
loop_
_entity_poly.entity_id
_entity_poly.type
_entity_poly.pdbx_seq_one_letter_code
_entity_poly.pdbx_strand_id
1 'polypeptide(L)'
;MSALETIRQMQAAAWSNKVVKGFNTADVAVEFGLLHGELAEAFDAWRRDRVAELATELADVAIYLFGLAEMNGIDLQDAVAFKLAVNAHRRYERDSSGTLLKALEVLDGTTLAPEGGDA
;
A
#
# COMPACT_ATOMS: atom_id res chain seq x y z
N MET A 1 -10.10 19.48 17.23
CA MET A 1 -9.40 18.21 16.93
C MET A 1 -10.40 17.36 16.16
N SER A 2 -10.22 17.20 14.85
CA SER A 2 -11.07 16.29 14.08
C SER A 2 -10.85 14.87 14.61
N ALA A 3 -11.88 14.04 14.54
CA ALA A 3 -11.77 12.63 14.87
C ALA A 3 -10.65 12.02 14.01
N LEU A 4 -9.84 11.13 14.60
CA LEU A 4 -8.87 10.34 13.84
C LEU A 4 -9.66 9.59 12.76
N GLU A 5 -9.45 9.94 11.50
CA GLU A 5 -10.09 9.24 10.38
C GLU A 5 -9.43 7.88 10.22
N THR A 6 -10.24 6.84 10.24
CA THR A 6 -9.82 5.46 9.95
C THR A 6 -9.38 5.33 8.49
N ILE A 7 -8.56 4.32 8.15
CA ILE A 7 -8.20 4.02 6.74
C ILE A 7 -9.48 3.83 5.92
N ARG A 8 -10.49 3.17 6.49
CA ARG A 8 -11.78 2.96 5.83
C ARG A 8 -12.50 4.27 5.51
N GLN A 9 -12.46 5.26 6.41
CA GLN A 9 -13.05 6.58 6.16
C GLN A 9 -12.28 7.36 5.10
N MET A 10 -10.95 7.36 5.15
CA MET A 10 -10.11 8.02 4.14
C MET A 10 -10.27 7.36 2.77
N GLN A 11 -10.37 6.03 2.73
CA GLN A 11 -10.63 5.27 1.51
C GLN A 11 -11.97 5.64 0.88
N ALA A 12 -13.05 5.64 1.68
CA ALA A 12 -14.37 6.06 1.22
C ALA A 12 -14.39 7.52 0.72
N ALA A 13 -13.67 8.41 1.40
CA ALA A 13 -13.57 9.82 1.01
C ALA A 13 -12.82 10.01 -0.32
N ALA A 14 -11.67 9.33 -0.50
CA ALA A 14 -10.90 9.35 -1.73
C ALA A 14 -11.74 8.85 -2.92
N TRP A 15 -12.46 7.74 -2.73
CA TRP A 15 -13.35 7.18 -3.75
C TRP A 15 -14.51 8.10 -4.09
N SER A 16 -15.20 8.64 -3.07
CA SER A 16 -16.30 9.57 -3.30
C SER A 16 -15.86 10.81 -4.08
N ASN A 17 -14.69 11.38 -3.76
CA ASN A 17 -14.16 12.52 -4.49
C ASN A 17 -13.83 12.13 -5.94
N LYS A 18 -13.22 10.96 -6.16
CA LYS A 18 -12.88 10.44 -7.48
C LYS A 18 -14.11 10.31 -8.38
N VAL A 19 -15.19 9.73 -7.86
CA VAL A 19 -16.48 9.59 -8.56
C VAL A 19 -17.09 10.97 -8.87
N VAL A 20 -17.15 11.87 -7.89
CA VAL A 20 -17.73 13.21 -8.05
C VAL A 20 -16.98 14.04 -9.11
N LYS A 21 -15.66 13.89 -9.19
CA LYS A 21 -14.81 14.59 -10.17
C LYS A 21 -14.84 13.97 -11.56
N GLY A 22 -15.49 12.80 -11.74
CA GLY A 22 -15.53 12.10 -13.01
C GLY A 22 -14.17 11.53 -13.43
N PHE A 23 -13.30 11.21 -12.47
CA PHE A 23 -12.04 10.54 -12.75
C PHE A 23 -12.26 9.07 -13.14
N ASN A 24 -11.21 8.44 -13.67
CA ASN A 24 -11.24 7.05 -14.09
C ASN A 24 -11.62 6.12 -12.93
N THR A 25 -12.66 5.29 -13.10
CA THR A 25 -13.12 4.34 -12.08
C THR A 25 -13.22 2.91 -12.61
N ALA A 26 -12.74 2.68 -13.83
CA ALA A 26 -12.91 1.41 -14.54
C ALA A 26 -11.59 0.81 -15.03
N ASP A 27 -10.61 1.63 -15.42
CA ASP A 27 -9.32 1.15 -15.91
C ASP A 27 -8.30 1.05 -14.78
N VAL A 28 -8.15 -0.15 -14.23
CA VAL A 28 -7.19 -0.43 -13.14
C VAL A 28 -5.74 -0.22 -13.58
N ALA A 29 -5.40 -0.51 -14.84
CA ALA A 29 -4.02 -0.38 -15.32
C ALA A 29 -3.58 1.08 -15.38
N VAL A 30 -4.48 1.97 -15.80
CA VAL A 30 -4.25 3.42 -15.76
C VAL A 30 -3.99 3.90 -14.33
N GLU A 31 -4.75 3.42 -13.34
CA GLU A 31 -4.56 3.80 -11.94
C GLU A 31 -3.23 3.34 -11.35
N PHE A 32 -2.76 2.14 -11.71
CA PHE A 32 -1.40 1.72 -11.36
C PHE A 32 -0.34 2.64 -11.97
N GLY A 33 -0.54 3.08 -13.21
CA GLY A 33 0.34 4.05 -13.87
C GLY A 33 0.38 5.40 -13.13
N LEU A 34 -0.78 5.91 -12.71
CA LEU A 34 -0.87 7.16 -11.94
C LEU A 34 -0.21 7.02 -10.56
N LEU A 35 -0.49 5.93 -9.83
CA LEU A 35 0.17 5.63 -8.55
C LEU A 35 1.71 5.59 -8.69
N HIS A 36 2.21 5.00 -9.79
CA HIS A 36 3.65 5.02 -10.08
C HIS A 36 4.19 6.43 -10.32
N GLY A 37 3.40 7.31 -10.93
CA GLY A 37 3.72 8.74 -11.08
C GLY A 37 3.92 9.41 -9.72
N GLU A 38 2.97 9.25 -8.79
CA GLU A 38 3.04 9.84 -7.45
C GLU A 38 4.28 9.35 -6.67
N LEU A 39 4.63 8.06 -6.81
CA LEU A 39 5.87 7.53 -6.22
C LEU A 39 7.12 8.19 -6.80
N ALA A 40 7.13 8.52 -8.10
CA ALA A 40 8.23 9.22 -8.74
C ALA A 40 8.35 10.67 -8.23
N GLU A 41 7.21 11.36 -8.04
CA GLU A 41 7.18 12.71 -7.47
C GLU A 41 7.68 12.72 -6.02
N ALA A 42 7.23 11.77 -5.20
CA ALA A 42 7.72 11.60 -3.82
C ALA A 42 9.24 11.37 -3.77
N PHE A 43 9.77 10.50 -4.64
CA PHE A 43 11.21 10.27 -4.75
C PHE A 43 11.96 11.55 -5.15
N ASP A 44 11.43 12.31 -6.11
CA ASP A 44 12.06 13.52 -6.62
C ASP A 44 12.04 14.66 -5.60
N ALA A 45 11.01 14.74 -4.76
CA ALA A 45 10.94 15.64 -3.61
C ALA A 45 11.96 15.27 -2.53
N TRP A 46 12.08 13.98 -2.18
CA TRP A 46 13.08 13.48 -1.23
C TRP A 46 14.51 13.78 -1.70
N ARG A 47 14.84 13.44 -2.96
CA ARG A 47 16.18 13.60 -3.53
C ARG A 47 16.63 15.07 -3.60
N ARG A 48 15.71 16.02 -3.50
CA ARG A 48 15.97 17.47 -3.51
C ARG A 48 15.77 18.14 -2.15
N ASP A 49 15.66 17.37 -1.07
CA ASP A 49 15.49 17.86 0.30
C ASP A 49 14.24 18.75 0.50
N ARG A 50 13.15 18.49 -0.25
CA ARG A 50 11.90 19.27 -0.19
C ARG A 50 10.87 18.57 0.70
N VAL A 51 11.09 18.64 2.01
CA VAL A 51 10.32 17.89 3.02
C VAL A 51 8.81 18.19 2.96
N ALA A 52 8.42 19.44 2.70
CA ALA A 52 7.01 19.81 2.60
C ALA A 52 6.33 19.18 1.37
N GLU A 53 7.01 19.17 0.22
CA GLU A 53 6.52 18.49 -0.98
C GLU A 53 6.47 16.98 -0.77
N LEU A 54 7.50 16.38 -0.18
CA LEU A 54 7.52 14.95 0.13
C LEU A 54 6.31 14.52 0.96
N ALA A 55 5.91 15.31 1.95
CA ALA A 55 4.74 15.01 2.76
C ALA A 55 3.44 15.02 1.93
N THR A 56 3.33 15.95 0.98
CA THR A 56 2.21 16.02 0.03
C THR A 56 2.20 14.81 -0.90
N GLU A 57 3.33 14.50 -1.55
CA GLU A 57 3.38 13.40 -2.52
C GLU A 57 3.13 12.03 -1.87
N LEU A 58 3.58 11.82 -0.64
CA LEU A 58 3.25 10.61 0.12
C LEU A 58 1.75 10.50 0.43
N ALA A 59 1.07 11.63 0.61
CA ALA A 59 -0.38 11.64 0.77
C ALA A 59 -1.09 11.31 -0.55
N ASP A 60 -0.59 11.81 -1.68
CA ASP A 60 -1.13 11.47 -3.01
C ASP A 60 -0.95 9.98 -3.33
N VAL A 61 0.21 9.39 -3.02
CA VAL A 61 0.42 7.93 -3.06
C VAL A 61 -0.65 7.18 -2.27
N ALA A 62 -0.96 7.62 -1.05
CA ALA A 62 -1.99 6.98 -0.23
C ALA A 62 -3.40 7.13 -0.85
N ILE A 63 -3.74 8.29 -1.38
CA ILE A 63 -5.04 8.56 -2.02
C ILE A 63 -5.25 7.70 -3.26
N TYR A 64 -4.23 7.54 -4.11
CA TYR A 64 -4.31 6.64 -5.26
C TYR A 64 -4.40 5.17 -4.83
N LEU A 65 -3.65 4.77 -3.80
CA LEU A 65 -3.75 3.42 -3.23
C LEU A 65 -5.17 3.13 -2.71
N PHE A 66 -5.80 4.10 -2.05
CA PHE A 66 -7.19 4.00 -1.60
C PHE A 66 -8.17 3.82 -2.77
N GLY A 67 -8.01 4.61 -3.84
CA GLY A 67 -8.82 4.47 -5.05
C GLY A 67 -8.67 3.09 -5.69
N LEU A 68 -7.44 2.59 -5.78
CA LEU A 68 -7.14 1.24 -6.28
C LEU A 68 -7.77 0.14 -5.41
N ALA A 69 -7.73 0.27 -4.08
CA ALA A 69 -8.37 -0.68 -3.18
C ALA A 69 -9.88 -0.77 -3.44
N GLU A 70 -10.56 0.37 -3.57
CA GLU A 70 -12.00 0.44 -3.88
C GLU A 70 -12.33 -0.18 -5.24
N MET A 71 -11.55 0.12 -6.28
CA MET A 71 -11.75 -0.45 -7.61
C MET A 71 -11.63 -1.98 -7.64
N ASN A 72 -10.93 -2.56 -6.66
CA ASN A 72 -10.74 -4.01 -6.53
C ASN A 72 -11.57 -4.62 -5.40
N GLY A 73 -12.47 -3.86 -4.76
CA GLY A 73 -13.32 -4.35 -3.68
C GLY A 73 -12.57 -4.74 -2.40
N ILE A 74 -11.43 -4.09 -2.13
CA ILE A 74 -10.55 -4.38 -0.99
C ILE A 74 -10.85 -3.41 0.15
N ASP A 75 -11.12 -3.96 1.35
CA ASP A 75 -11.03 -3.19 2.59
C ASP A 75 -9.55 -3.07 2.98
N LEU A 76 -8.94 -1.91 2.67
CA LEU A 76 -7.51 -1.73 2.89
C LEU A 76 -7.15 -1.71 4.38
N GLN A 77 -8.07 -1.29 5.26
CA GLN A 77 -7.80 -1.28 6.69
C GLN A 77 -7.59 -2.69 7.23
N ASP A 78 -8.50 -3.60 6.91
CA ASP A 78 -8.42 -4.98 7.37
C ASP A 78 -7.23 -5.70 6.72
N ALA A 79 -6.96 -5.42 5.43
CA ALA A 79 -5.79 -5.95 4.73
C ALA A 79 -4.46 -5.50 5.37
N VAL A 80 -4.33 -4.21 5.70
CA VAL A 80 -3.15 -3.67 6.41
C VAL A 80 -3.03 -4.24 7.81
N ALA A 81 -4.13 -4.30 8.57
CA ALA A 81 -4.13 -4.87 9.92
C ALA A 81 -3.68 -6.34 9.92
N PHE A 82 -4.21 -7.15 9.01
CA PHE A 82 -3.81 -8.53 8.81
C PHE A 82 -2.32 -8.63 8.45
N LYS A 83 -1.84 -7.83 7.48
CA LYS A 83 -0.44 -7.88 7.04
C LYS A 83 0.52 -7.46 8.15
N LEU A 84 0.16 -6.46 8.95
CA LEU A 84 0.94 -6.04 10.12
C LEU A 84 1.01 -7.17 11.17
N ALA A 85 -0.11 -7.85 11.45
CA ALA A 85 -0.12 -8.98 12.37
C ALA A 85 0.78 -10.13 11.87
N VAL A 86 0.69 -10.48 10.59
CA VAL A 86 1.58 -11.47 9.97
C VAL A 86 3.04 -11.03 10.08
N ASN A 87 3.37 -9.78 9.73
CA ASN A 87 4.75 -9.29 9.76
C ASN A 87 5.34 -9.22 11.18
N ALA A 88 4.53 -8.92 12.19
CA ALA A 88 4.97 -8.88 13.58
C ALA A 88 5.37 -10.25 14.13
N HIS A 89 4.73 -11.32 13.64
CA HIS A 89 5.04 -12.70 14.03
C HIS A 89 6.05 -13.37 13.09
N ARG A 90 6.48 -12.64 12.03
CA ARG A 90 7.29 -13.21 10.96
C ARG A 90 8.67 -13.63 11.47
N ARG A 91 9.04 -14.90 11.24
CA ARG A 91 10.41 -15.36 11.49
C ARG A 91 11.28 -15.19 10.25
N TYR A 92 12.52 -14.76 10.48
CA TYR A 92 13.55 -14.64 9.45
C TYR A 92 14.73 -15.54 9.79
N GLU A 93 15.25 -16.22 8.79
CA GLU A 93 16.45 -17.03 8.88
C GLU A 93 17.54 -16.41 8.00
N ARG A 94 18.80 -16.53 8.41
CA ARG A 94 19.92 -16.08 7.57
C ARG A 94 20.35 -17.21 6.65
N ASP A 95 20.49 -16.90 5.37
CA ASP A 95 21.14 -17.81 4.44
C ASP A 95 22.67 -17.83 4.66
N SER A 96 23.37 -18.63 3.85
CA SER A 96 24.83 -18.72 3.90
C SER A 96 25.56 -17.41 3.58
N SER A 97 24.90 -16.44 2.95
CA SER A 97 25.43 -15.10 2.69
C SER A 97 25.16 -14.10 3.82
N GLY A 98 24.36 -14.49 4.82
CA GLY A 98 23.92 -13.63 5.91
C GLY A 98 22.66 -12.82 5.58
N THR A 99 22.05 -13.02 4.41
CA THR A 99 20.83 -12.35 3.98
C THR A 99 19.64 -12.91 4.76
N LEU A 100 18.76 -12.03 5.28
CA LEU A 100 17.54 -12.45 5.97
C LEU A 100 16.50 -12.91 4.94
N LEU A 101 16.24 -14.21 4.92
CA LEU A 101 15.16 -14.82 4.17
C LEU A 101 13.96 -15.04 5.09
N LYS A 102 12.74 -14.88 4.56
CA LYS A 102 11.52 -15.23 5.28
C LYS A 102 11.55 -16.75 5.54
N ALA A 103 11.43 -17.17 6.80
CA ALA A 103 11.26 -18.59 7.09
C ALA A 103 9.93 -19.08 6.52
N LEU A 104 9.85 -20.35 6.10
CA LEU A 104 8.58 -20.96 5.70
C LEU A 104 7.62 -20.93 6.89
N GLU A 105 6.48 -20.27 6.75
CA GLU A 105 5.43 -20.23 7.77
C GLU A 105 4.27 -21.13 7.38
N VAL A 106 3.92 -22.02 8.29
CA VAL A 106 2.70 -22.84 8.26
C VAL A 106 1.74 -22.23 9.26
N LEU A 107 0.62 -21.69 8.80
CA LEU A 107 -0.50 -21.27 9.65
C LEU A 107 -1.64 -22.29 9.45
N ASP A 108 -2.09 -22.91 10.54
CA ASP A 108 -3.21 -23.89 10.59
C ASP A 108 -3.15 -25.00 9.53
N GLY A 109 -1.97 -25.60 9.34
CA GLY A 109 -1.78 -26.73 8.41
C GLY A 109 -1.86 -26.35 6.93
N THR A 110 -2.07 -25.06 6.61
CA THR A 110 -2.01 -24.55 5.26
C THR A 110 -0.66 -23.86 5.06
N THR A 111 0.12 -24.35 4.11
CA THR A 111 1.31 -23.64 3.65
C THR A 111 0.84 -22.35 2.99
N LEU A 112 1.05 -21.21 3.65
CA LEU A 112 0.99 -19.94 2.94
C LEU A 112 2.22 -19.92 2.04
N ALA A 113 2.00 -19.91 0.73
CA ALA A 113 3.09 -19.79 -0.23
C ALA A 113 3.94 -18.57 0.17
N PRO A 114 5.28 -18.66 0.06
CA PRO A 114 6.11 -17.49 0.27
C PRO A 114 5.65 -16.39 -0.69
N GLU A 115 5.00 -15.35 -0.17
CA GLU A 115 4.69 -14.18 -0.98
C GLU A 115 6.00 -13.53 -1.40
N GLY A 116 6.31 -13.69 -2.70
CA GLY A 116 7.45 -13.10 -3.38
C GLY A 116 8.67 -14.01 -3.38
N GLY A 117 8.69 -14.93 -4.34
CA GLY A 117 9.86 -15.68 -4.77
C GLY A 117 9.73 -15.97 -6.27
N ASP A 118 9.55 -14.93 -7.08
CA ASP A 118 9.86 -14.99 -8.50
C ASP A 118 11.01 -14.02 -8.77
N ALA A 119 11.92 -14.51 -9.60
CA ALA A 119 13.29 -14.05 -9.85
C ALA A 119 13.43 -12.61 -10.36
#